data_AF-A0A3M1KNJ3-F1
#
_entry.id   AF-A0A3M1KNJ3-F1
#
_cell.length_a   1.000
_cell.length_b   1.000
_cell.length_c   1.000
_cell.angle_alpha   90.00
_cell.angle_beta   90.00
_cell.angle_gamma   90.00
#
_symmetry.space_group_name_H-M   'P 1'
#
loop_
_entity.id
_entity.type
_entity.pdbx_description
1 polymer ?
#
loop_
_entity_poly.entity_id
_entity_poly.type
_entity_poly.pdbx_seq_one_letter_code
_entity_poly.pdbx_strand_id
1 'polypeptide(L)' 'MNEKGIAAFIRHHFRHFNAAALADAAEAYYQLIESGGRMLIAMAGAMSTAEIGLS' A
#
# COMPACT_ATOMS: atom_id res chain seq x y z
N MET A 1 -9.67 -5.20 17.32
CA MET A 1 -9.03 -5.14 15.99
C MET A 1 -9.83 -6.06 15.09
N ASN A 2 -10.54 -5.53 14.10
CA ASN A 2 -11.47 -6.34 13.30
C ASN A 2 -10.65 -7.34 12.46
N GLU A 3 -10.80 -8.65 12.71
CA GLU A 3 -10.12 -9.72 11.96
C GLU A 3 -10.51 -9.77 10.46
N LYS A 4 -11.45 -8.91 10.04
CA LYS A 4 -12.05 -8.87 8.69
C LYS A 4 -11.68 -7.63 7.86
N GLY A 5 -10.50 -7.04 8.09
CA GLY A 5 -10.00 -5.90 7.31
C GLY A 5 -9.11 -6.31 6.13
N ILE A 6 -9.02 -5.46 5.09
CA ILE A 6 -8.11 -5.68 3.94
C ILE A 6 -6.66 -5.90 4.40
N ALA A 7 -6.21 -5.20 5.43
CA ALA A 7 -4.89 -5.39 6.02
C ALA A 7 -4.68 -6.83 6.54
N ALA A 8 -5.69 -7.41 7.21
CA ALA A 8 -5.62 -8.78 7.71
C ALA A 8 -5.59 -9.79 6.55
N PHE A 9 -6.37 -9.55 5.50
CA PHE A 9 -6.36 -10.35 4.27
C PHE A 9 -4.97 -10.35 3.60
N ILE A 10 -4.38 -9.17 3.40
CA ILE A 10 -3.05 -9.03 2.80
C ILE A 10 -2.01 -9.78 3.64
N ARG A 11 -1.97 -9.57 4.98
CA ARG A 11 -1.01 -10.26 5.86
C ARG A 11 -1.13 -11.78 5.81
N HIS A 12 -2.34 -12.31 5.67
CA HIS A 12 -2.56 -13.75 5.62
C HIS A 12 -2.17 -14.36 4.26
N HIS A 13 -2.55 -13.72 3.15
CA HIS A 13 -2.45 -14.33 1.82
C HIS A 13 -1.19 -13.92 1.04
N PHE A 14 -0.65 -12.73 1.26
CA PHE A 14 0.34 -12.13 0.36
C PHE A 14 1.77 -12.36 0.90
N ARG A 15 2.24 -13.61 0.78
CA ARG A 15 3.46 -14.08 1.47
C ARG A 15 4.66 -14.33 0.57
N HIS A 16 4.52 -14.24 -0.75
CA HIS A 16 5.59 -14.60 -1.69
C HIS A 16 5.70 -13.63 -2.87
N PHE A 17 6.93 -13.46 -3.37
CA PHE A 17 7.26 -12.67 -4.57
C PHE A 17 6.61 -11.27 -4.55
N ASN A 18 5.91 -10.90 -5.62
CA ASN A 18 5.26 -9.60 -5.77
C ASN A 18 4.17 -9.34 -4.72
N ALA A 19 3.53 -10.39 -4.21
CA ALA A 19 2.50 -10.24 -3.19
C ALA A 19 3.13 -9.83 -1.84
N ALA A 20 4.25 -10.46 -1.45
CA ALA A 20 5.00 -10.06 -0.26
C ALA A 20 5.46 -8.60 -0.34
N ALA A 21 5.95 -8.17 -1.51
CA ALA A 21 6.36 -6.78 -1.72
C ALA A 21 5.21 -5.78 -1.49
N LEU A 22 3.96 -6.12 -1.83
CA LEU A 22 2.81 -5.28 -1.51
C LEU A 22 2.56 -5.20 0.01
N ALA A 23 2.63 -6.33 0.70
CA ALA A 23 2.42 -6.38 2.14
C ALA A 23 3.46 -5.52 2.89
N ASP A 24 4.74 -5.65 2.49
CA ASP A 24 5.84 -4.87 3.05
C ASP A 24 5.68 -3.37 2.76
N ALA A 25 5.34 -3.01 1.52
CA ALA A 25 5.12 -1.62 1.14
C ALA A 25 3.95 -0.99 1.90
N ALA A 26 2.85 -1.73 2.09
CA ALA A 26 1.69 -1.24 2.83
C ALA A 26 2.02 -0.97 4.31
N GLU A 27 2.76 -1.88 4.96
CA GLU A 27 3.18 -1.71 6.35
C GLU A 27 4.18 -0.55 6.50
N ALA A 28 5.16 -0.45 5.59
CA ALA A 28 6.14 0.64 5.60
C ALA A 28 5.48 2.01 5.39
N TYR A 29 4.50 2.09 4.48
CA TYR A 29 3.74 3.32 4.25
C TYR A 29 2.90 3.71 5.48
N TYR A 30 2.24 2.74 6.13
CA TYR A 30 1.52 3.00 7.38
C TYR A 30 2.44 3.58 8.45
N GLN A 31 3.61 2.98 8.67
CA GLN A 31 4.60 3.46 9.62
C GLN A 31 5.12 4.87 9.29
N LEU A 32 5.35 5.17 8.01
CA LEU A 32 5.76 6.50 7.56
C LEU A 32 4.73 7.56 7.98
N ILE A 33 3.45 7.31 7.70
CA ILE A 33 2.38 8.25 8.03
C ILE A 33 2.20 8.41 9.55
N GLU A 34 2.22 7.31 10.31
CA GLU A 34 2.15 7.36 11.78
C GLU A 34 3.32 8.13 12.40
N SER A 35 4.50 8.09 11.77
CA SER A 35 5.65 8.89 12.18
C SER A 35 5.58 10.38 11.79
N GLY A 36 4.48 10.83 11.19
CA GLY A 36 4.33 12.20 10.67
C GLY A 36 5.08 12.46 9.35
N GLY A 37 5.56 11.40 8.71
CA GLY A 37 6.23 11.46 7.41
C GLY A 37 5.27 11.79 6.27
N ARG A 38 5.83 12.25 5.16
CA ARG A 38 5.07 12.58 3.94
C ARG A 38 5.61 11.78 2.78
N MET A 39 4.73 11.18 1.99
CA MET A 39 5.12 10.42 0.80
C MET A 39 5.23 11.34 -0.41
N LEU A 40 6.36 11.21 -1.11
CA LEU A 40 6.52 11.70 -2.47
C LEU A 40 6.10 10.58 -3.43
N ILE A 41 5.25 10.89 -4.40
CA ILE A 41 4.78 9.94 -5.40
C ILE A 41 5.32 10.36 -6.78
N ALA A 42 6.07 9.48 -7.42
CA ALA A 42 6.45 9.60 -8.82
C ALA A 42 5.67 8.57 -9.65
N MET A 43 4.82 9.03 -10.56
CA MET A 43 3.95 8.17 -11.37
C MET A 43 4.21 8.34 -12.86
N ALA A 44 4.22 7.21 -13.58
CA ALA A 44 4.21 7.20 -15.04
C ALA A 44 2.81 7.52 -15.59
N GLY A 45 2.75 8.10 -16.80
CA GLY A 45 1.50 8.61 -17.39
C GLY A 45 0.37 7.58 -17.55
N ALA A 46 0.69 6.30 -17.74
CA ALA A 46 -0.34 5.25 -17.82
C ALA A 46 -1.13 5.09 -16.50
N MET A 47 -0.52 5.39 -15.35
CA MET A 47 -1.18 5.32 -14.04
C MET A 47 -2.09 6.54 -13.78
N SER A 48 -1.80 7.70 -14.37
CA SER A 48 -2.72 8.85 -14.32
C SER A 48 -3.95 8.64 -15.22
N THR A 49 -3.81 7.90 -16.33
CA THR A 49 -4.98 7.46 -17.13
C THR A 49 -5.85 6.47 -16.36
N ALA A 50 -5.25 5.67 -15.48
CA ALA A 50 -5.97 4.81 -14.54
C ALA A 50 -6.59 5.57 -13.36
N GLU A 51 -6.57 6.92 -13.39
CA GLU A 51 -7.18 7.82 -12.41
C GLU A 51 -6.61 7.70 -10.99
N ILE A 52 -5.41 7.12 -10.84
CA ILE A 52 -4.73 7.06 -9.55
C ILE A 52 -4.27 8.48 -9.17
N GLY A 53 -4.91 9.07 -8.16
CA GLY A 53 -4.59 10.42 -7.64
C GLY A 53 -5.60 11.51 -8.01
N LEU A 54 -6.67 11.18 -8.72
CA LEU A 54 -7.83 12.05 -8.91
C LEU A 54 -8.92 11.66 -7.90
N SER A 55 -9.59 12.65 -7.30
CA SER A 55 -10.68 12.46 -6.33
C SER A 55 -11.83 13.39 -6.64
#